data_AF-A0A7H8S8K3-F1
#
_entry.id   AF-A0A7H8S8K3-F1
#
_cell.length_a   1.000
_cell.length_b   1.000
_cell.length_c   1.000
_cell.angle_alpha   90.00
_cell.angle_beta   90.00
_cell.angle_gamma   90.00
#
_symmetry.space_group_name_H-M   'P 1'
#
loop_
_entity.id
_entity.type
_entity.pdbx_description
1 polymer ?
#
loop_
_entity_poly.entity_id
_entity_poly.type
_entity_poly.pdbx_seq_one_letter_code
_entity_poly.pdbx_strand_id
1 'polypeptide(L)'
;MREFKGRFWVIFGIWALITAFFHFYTALYGTFEPRLQRSIHLFLLLPLVFLVFPFNKKSKKALPSYADWILSILALLPSLYIIWNIETLSLRIEQVTPVTPTETVLGGLLIVLVLEACRRAVSLSFSIVVTVAFLYIFIAPYLPGAFNSRNLGIERIIEIMYLSSHDGIYPGFPPTHNEVGGVTPNFP
;
A
#
# COMPACT_ATOMS: atom_id res chain seq x y z
N MET A 1 -7.97 -14.45 -15.49
CA MET A 1 -6.58 -14.14 -15.82
C MET A 1 -6.48 -13.91 -17.33
N ARG A 2 -5.70 -12.94 -17.80
CA ARG A 2 -5.47 -12.77 -19.25
C ARG A 2 -4.65 -13.95 -19.78
N GLU A 3 -5.06 -14.53 -20.90
CA GLU A 3 -4.22 -15.45 -21.65
C GLU A 3 -3.29 -14.62 -22.53
N PHE A 4 -2.05 -14.45 -22.08
CA PHE A 4 -1.03 -13.76 -22.86
C PHE A 4 -0.40 -14.73 -23.86
N LYS A 5 -0.39 -14.37 -25.15
CA LYS A 5 0.39 -15.05 -26.19
C LYS A 5 1.53 -14.14 -26.67
N GLY A 6 2.72 -14.71 -26.86
CA GLY A 6 3.88 -14.00 -27.44
C GLY A 6 4.71 -13.19 -26.45
N ARG A 7 5.25 -12.04 -26.88
CA ARG A 7 6.28 -11.24 -26.19
C ARG A 7 5.85 -10.70 -24.81
N PHE A 8 4.57 -10.38 -24.61
CA PHE A 8 4.06 -9.87 -23.33
C PHE A 8 4.08 -10.91 -22.21
N TRP A 9 3.89 -12.19 -22.54
CA TRP A 9 4.01 -13.28 -21.55
C TRP A 9 5.44 -13.36 -21.00
N VAL A 10 6.44 -13.19 -21.87
CA VAL A 10 7.85 -13.19 -21.46
C VAL A 10 8.17 -12.00 -20.56
N ILE A 11 7.69 -10.79 -20.90
CA ILE A 11 7.94 -9.58 -20.09
C ILE A 11 7.35 -9.71 -18.68
N PHE A 12 6.07 -10.10 -18.58
CA PHE A 12 5.42 -10.27 -17.27
C PHE A 12 5.98 -11.48 -16.50
N GLY A 13 6.37 -12.54 -17.21
CA GLY A 13 7.06 -13.69 -16.63
C GLY A 13 8.42 -13.32 -16.02
N ILE A 14 9.22 -12.51 -16.73
CA ILE A 14 10.51 -12.01 -16.21
C ILE A 14 10.27 -11.10 -15.00
N TRP A 15 9.27 -10.22 -15.03
CA TRP A 15 8.95 -9.37 -13.87
C TRP A 15 8.52 -10.21 -12.65
N ALA A 16 7.65 -11.19 -12.86
CA ALA A 16 7.25 -12.12 -11.80
C ALA A 16 8.46 -12.91 -11.26
N LEU A 17 9.38 -13.31 -12.14
CA LEU A 17 10.61 -13.99 -11.76
C LEU A 17 11.52 -13.10 -10.91
N ILE A 18 11.75 -11.84 -11.30
CA ILE A 18 12.50 -10.85 -10.51
C ILE A 18 11.88 -10.71 -9.12
N THR A 19 10.55 -10.62 -9.06
CA THR A 19 9.81 -10.52 -7.80
C THR A 19 10.02 -11.77 -6.96
N ALA A 20 9.95 -12.97 -7.54
CA ALA A 20 10.19 -14.23 -6.83
C ALA A 20 11.64 -14.32 -6.29
N PHE A 21 12.63 -13.92 -7.08
CA PHE A 21 14.02 -13.85 -6.65
C PHE A 21 14.23 -12.89 -5.49
N PHE A 22 13.59 -11.71 -5.52
CA PHE A 22 13.62 -10.78 -4.40
C PHE A 22 13.12 -11.42 -3.11
N HIS A 23 11.99 -12.13 -3.15
CA HIS A 23 11.46 -12.84 -1.97
C HIS A 23 12.39 -13.95 -1.50
N PHE A 24 12.94 -14.74 -2.42
CA PHE A 24 13.87 -15.82 -2.09
C PHE A 24 15.16 -15.27 -1.47
N TYR A 25 15.67 -14.15 -1.98
CA TYR A 25 16.81 -13.44 -1.41
C TYR A 25 16.52 -12.97 0.03
N THR A 26 15.39 -12.31 0.27
CA THR A 26 15.00 -11.89 1.63
C THR A 26 14.77 -13.06 2.59
N ALA A 27 14.36 -14.22 2.07
CA ALA A 27 14.18 -15.43 2.88
C ALA A 27 15.51 -16.07 3.31
N LEU A 28 16.56 -15.92 2.52
CA LEU A 28 17.88 -16.50 2.79
C LEU A 28 18.81 -15.58 3.58
N TYR A 29 18.83 -14.29 3.25
CA TYR A 29 19.82 -13.34 3.77
C TYR A 29 19.29 -12.45 4.90
N GLY A 30 18.02 -12.62 5.30
CA GLY A 30 17.38 -11.85 6.35
C GLY A 30 16.43 -10.77 5.83
N THR A 31 15.56 -10.28 6.72
CA THR A 31 14.53 -9.30 6.40
C THR A 31 15.10 -7.89 6.42
N PHE A 32 14.78 -7.10 5.39
CA PHE A 32 15.02 -5.65 5.42
C PHE A 32 14.10 -4.98 6.44
N GLU A 33 14.29 -3.67 6.63
CA GLU A 33 13.31 -2.85 7.36
C GLU A 33 11.89 -3.13 6.82
N PRO A 34 10.89 -3.48 7.66
CA PRO A 34 9.57 -3.92 7.25
C PRO A 34 8.87 -2.94 6.32
N ARG A 35 9.05 -1.63 6.57
CA ARG A 35 8.54 -0.57 5.71
C ARG A 35 9.14 -0.66 4.31
N LEU A 36 10.47 -0.78 4.22
CA LEU A 36 11.19 -0.88 2.96
C LEU A 36 10.83 -2.17 2.20
N GLN A 37 10.80 -3.31 2.88
CA GLN A 37 10.47 -4.60 2.27
C GLN A 37 9.05 -4.61 1.68
N ARG A 38 8.06 -4.10 2.42
CA ARG A 38 6.67 -4.00 1.95
C ARG A 38 6.52 -2.97 0.83
N SER A 39 7.26 -1.87 0.89
CA SER A 39 7.27 -0.85 -0.16
C SER A 39 7.81 -1.39 -1.48
N ILE A 40 8.93 -2.12 -1.45
CA ILE A 40 9.49 -2.77 -2.64
C ILE A 40 8.53 -3.87 -3.16
N HIS A 41 7.92 -4.63 -2.25
CA HIS A 41 6.94 -5.65 -2.62
C HIS A 41 5.74 -5.07 -3.38
N LEU A 42 5.10 -4.02 -2.84
CA LEU A 42 3.96 -3.34 -3.48
C LEU A 42 4.39 -2.60 -4.76
N PHE A 43 5.58 -2.01 -4.79
CA PHE A 43 6.14 -1.40 -6.00
C PHE A 43 6.26 -2.41 -7.16
N LEU A 44 6.62 -3.66 -6.86
CA LEU A 44 6.76 -4.71 -7.87
C LEU A 44 5.41 -5.33 -8.28
N LEU A 45 4.53 -5.59 -7.30
CA LEU A 45 3.30 -6.36 -7.54
C LEU A 45 2.10 -5.51 -7.96
N LEU A 46 1.90 -4.33 -7.37
CA LEU A 46 0.71 -3.52 -7.65
C LEU A 46 0.56 -3.14 -9.14
N PRO A 47 1.62 -2.73 -9.86
CA PRO A 47 1.54 -2.48 -11.30
C PRO A 47 1.28 -3.77 -12.09
N LEU A 48 1.93 -4.87 -11.68
CA LEU A 48 1.79 -6.17 -12.30
C LEU A 48 0.35 -6.69 -12.22
N VAL A 49 -0.35 -6.43 -11.11
CA VAL A 49 -1.76 -6.77 -10.93
C VAL A 49 -2.62 -6.08 -12.00
N PHE A 50 -2.44 -4.79 -12.24
CA PHE A 50 -3.21 -4.06 -13.26
C PHE A 50 -2.95 -4.56 -14.69
N LEU A 51 -1.72 -4.99 -14.97
CA LEU A 51 -1.34 -5.50 -16.29
C LEU A 51 -1.84 -6.94 -16.51
N VAL A 52 -1.78 -7.80 -15.49
CA VAL A 52 -2.17 -9.22 -15.58
C VAL A 52 -3.68 -9.43 -15.46
N PHE A 53 -4.36 -8.66 -14.62
CA PHE A 53 -5.79 -8.82 -14.36
C PHE A 53 -6.63 -7.79 -15.13
N PRO A 54 -7.50 -8.22 -16.06
CA PRO A 54 -8.30 -7.32 -16.87
C PRO A 54 -9.42 -6.66 -16.06
N PHE A 55 -9.72 -5.40 -16.37
CA PHE A 55 -10.78 -4.61 -15.71
C PHE A 55 -12.18 -5.24 -15.77
N ASN A 56 -12.48 -5.98 -16.85
CA ASN A 56 -13.78 -6.60 -17.07
C ASN A 56 -13.58 -8.08 -17.46
N LYS A 57 -14.25 -9.00 -16.76
CA LYS A 57 -14.23 -10.46 -17.05
C LYS A 57 -14.67 -10.77 -18.50
N LYS A 58 -15.44 -9.88 -19.13
CA LYS A 58 -15.88 -10.00 -20.54
C LYS A 58 -14.81 -9.58 -21.56
N SER A 59 -13.80 -8.80 -21.16
CA SER A 59 -12.74 -8.36 -22.06
C SER A 59 -11.56 -9.34 -22.02
N LYS A 60 -11.71 -10.48 -22.73
CA LYS A 60 -10.63 -11.46 -22.98
C LYS A 60 -9.58 -10.96 -24.00
N LYS A 61 -9.36 -9.64 -24.10
CA LYS A 61 -8.37 -9.08 -25.02
C LYS A 61 -6.96 -9.42 -24.51
N ALA A 62 -6.11 -9.89 -25.42
CA ALA A 62 -4.72 -10.26 -25.14
C ALA A 62 -3.83 -9.05 -24.77
N LEU A 63 -4.26 -7.83 -25.11
CA LEU A 63 -3.53 -6.59 -24.84
C LEU A 63 -4.15 -5.82 -23.66
N PRO A 64 -3.32 -5.28 -22.74
CA PRO A 64 -3.78 -4.34 -21.72
C PRO A 64 -4.44 -3.10 -22.32
N SER A 65 -5.51 -2.60 -21.68
CA SER A 65 -6.13 -1.35 -22.10
C SER A 65 -5.22 -0.18 -21.77
N TYR A 66 -5.38 0.95 -22.47
CA TYR A 66 -4.67 2.19 -22.14
C TYR A 66 -4.87 2.59 -20.66
N ALA A 67 -6.08 2.38 -20.13
CA ALA A 67 -6.38 2.60 -18.71
C ALA A 67 -5.55 1.71 -17.76
N ASP A 68 -5.23 0.48 -18.14
CA ASP A 68 -4.43 -0.41 -17.29
C ASP A 68 -2.96 0.04 -17.23
N TRP A 69 -2.44 0.61 -18.32
CA TRP A 69 -1.11 1.21 -18.34
C TRP A 69 -1.04 2.45 -17.46
N ILE A 70 -2.04 3.33 -17.53
CA ILE A 70 -2.10 4.53 -16.66
C ILE A 70 -2.15 4.10 -15.19
N LEU A 71 -3.04 3.16 -14.84
CA LEU A 71 -3.16 2.67 -13.46
C LEU A 71 -1.88 1.98 -12.97
N SER A 72 -1.21 1.24 -13.85
CA SER A 72 0.10 0.63 -13.56
C SER A 72 1.17 1.69 -13.25
N ILE A 73 1.22 2.79 -14.01
CA ILE A 73 2.18 3.87 -13.75
C ILE A 73 1.84 4.60 -12.45
N LEU A 74 0.56 4.90 -12.24
CA LEU A 74 0.09 5.55 -11.00
C LEU A 74 0.37 4.71 -9.76
N ALA A 75 0.32 3.38 -9.86
CA ALA A 75 0.63 2.46 -8.77
C ALA A 75 2.08 2.50 -8.30
N LEU A 76 3.00 2.94 -9.15
CA LEU A 76 4.42 3.06 -8.79
C LEU A 76 4.68 4.29 -7.89
N LEU A 77 3.94 5.39 -8.08
CA LEU A 77 4.24 6.67 -7.45
C LEU A 77 4.20 6.62 -5.91
N PRO A 78 3.16 6.04 -5.25
CA PRO A 78 3.11 6.02 -3.80
C PRO A 78 4.20 5.13 -3.20
N SER A 79 4.49 3.98 -3.80
CA SER A 79 5.53 3.09 -3.30
C SER A 79 6.92 3.70 -3.47
N LEU A 80 7.17 4.37 -4.60
CA LEU A 80 8.44 5.04 -4.88
C LEU A 80 8.72 6.19 -3.90
N TYR A 81 7.69 6.95 -3.54
CA TYR A 81 7.82 8.04 -2.57
C TYR A 81 8.28 7.53 -1.20
N ILE A 82 7.72 6.42 -0.72
CA ILE A 82 8.13 5.81 0.57
C ILE A 82 9.57 5.30 0.49
N ILE A 83 9.96 4.64 -0.61
CA ILE A 83 11.32 4.12 -0.79
C ILE A 83 12.34 5.26 -0.77
N TRP A 84 12.03 6.39 -1.41
CA TRP A 84 12.93 7.55 -1.47
C TRP A 84 13.04 8.29 -0.14
N ASN A 85 11.94 8.35 0.63
CA ASN A 85 11.87 9.10 1.89
C ASN A 85 11.84 8.17 3.11
N ILE A 86 12.46 6.99 3.03
CA ILE A 86 12.37 5.98 4.08
C ILE A 86 12.96 6.50 5.41
N GLU A 87 14.12 7.17 5.36
CA GLU A 87 14.82 7.67 6.56
C GLU A 87 14.01 8.73 7.31
N THR A 88 13.40 9.67 6.58
CA THR A 88 12.55 10.72 7.15
C THR A 88 11.22 10.16 7.68
N LEU A 89 10.68 9.13 7.04
CA LEU A 89 9.45 8.47 7.47
C LEU A 89 9.64 7.57 8.69
N SER A 90 10.82 6.94 8.84
CA SER A 90 11.11 6.10 10.01
C SER A 90 11.32 6.91 11.29
N LEU A 91 11.77 8.16 11.17
CA LEU A 91 11.88 9.11 12.29
C LEU A 91 10.58 9.90 12.56
N ARG A 92 9.51 9.64 11.79
CA ARG A 92 8.26 10.37 11.89
C ARG A 92 7.51 9.99 13.16
N ILE A 93 7.09 11.00 13.92
CA ILE A 93 6.21 10.84 15.06
C ILE A 93 4.77 11.08 14.59
N GLU A 94 3.94 10.05 14.69
CA GLU A 94 2.52 10.12 14.35
C GLU A 94 1.82 11.21 15.18
N GLN A 95 0.88 11.94 14.58
CA GLN A 95 0.12 13.04 15.20
C GLN A 95 0.91 14.33 15.50
N VAL A 96 2.23 14.33 15.34
CA VAL A 96 3.09 15.51 15.59
C VAL A 96 3.57 16.12 14.28
N THR A 97 4.03 15.28 13.35
CA THR A 97 4.55 15.76 12.05
C THR A 97 3.39 15.99 11.07
N PRO A 98 3.19 17.22 10.56
CA PRO A 98 2.10 17.52 9.63
C PRO A 98 2.22 16.71 8.34
N VAL A 99 1.08 16.29 7.79
CA VAL A 99 1.02 15.55 6.53
C VAL A 99 1.11 16.55 5.38
N THR A 100 2.07 16.32 4.49
CA THR A 100 2.26 17.19 3.32
C THR A 100 1.10 16.97 2.33
N PRO A 101 0.66 17.99 1.57
CA PRO A 101 -0.36 17.80 0.54
C PRO A 101 -0.01 16.72 -0.49
N THR A 102 1.28 16.54 -0.79
CA THR A 102 1.79 15.47 -1.67
C THR A 102 1.54 14.08 -1.09
N GLU A 103 1.85 13.88 0.19
CA GLU A 103 1.61 12.63 0.92
C GLU A 103 0.11 12.31 1.00
N THR A 104 -0.71 13.34 1.17
CA THR A 104 -2.17 13.24 1.18
C THR A 104 -2.68 12.70 -0.16
N VAL A 105 -2.23 13.29 -1.28
CA VAL A 105 -2.63 12.84 -2.62
C VAL A 105 -2.11 11.43 -2.91
N LEU A 106 -0.86 11.12 -2.57
CA LEU A 106 -0.26 9.80 -2.82
C LEU A 106 -0.91 8.70 -1.99
N GLY A 107 -1.21 8.96 -0.71
CA GLY A 107 -1.89 8.02 0.16
C GLY A 107 -3.34 7.76 -0.28
N GLY A 108 -4.08 8.82 -0.62
CA GLY A 108 -5.42 8.69 -1.19
C GLY A 108 -5.41 7.89 -2.51
N LEU A 109 -4.47 8.19 -3.39
CA LEU A 109 -4.27 7.45 -4.64
C LEU A 109 -3.99 5.97 -4.36
N LEU A 110 -3.09 5.65 -3.43
CA LEU A 110 -2.76 4.28 -3.08
C LEU A 110 -3.97 3.51 -2.56
N ILE A 111 -4.77 4.11 -1.65
CA ILE A 111 -5.96 3.46 -1.10
C ILE A 111 -6.92 3.07 -2.22
N VAL A 112 -7.20 4.00 -3.15
CA VAL A 112 -8.08 3.73 -4.29
C VAL A 112 -7.51 2.64 -5.19
N LEU A 113 -6.21 2.69 -5.49
CA LEU A 113 -5.54 1.70 -6.32
C LEU A 113 -5.54 0.30 -5.67
N VAL A 114 -5.31 0.20 -4.36
CA VAL A 114 -5.34 -1.07 -3.64
C VAL A 114 -6.75 -1.65 -3.62
N LEU A 115 -7.78 -0.84 -3.35
CA LEU A 115 -9.18 -1.31 -3.40
C LEU A 115 -9.55 -1.85 -4.78
N GLU A 116 -9.13 -1.15 -5.84
CA GLU A 116 -9.37 -1.57 -7.22
C GLU A 116 -8.55 -2.81 -7.59
N ALA A 117 -7.30 -2.90 -7.14
CA ALA A 117 -6.46 -4.09 -7.31
C ALA A 117 -7.07 -5.31 -6.61
N CYS A 118 -7.58 -5.16 -5.39
CA CYS A 118 -8.31 -6.20 -4.66
C CYS A 118 -9.57 -6.65 -5.40
N ARG A 119 -10.34 -5.71 -5.98
CA ARG A 119 -11.52 -6.02 -6.81
C ARG A 119 -11.16 -6.89 -8.02
N ARG A 120 -10.00 -6.64 -8.64
CA ARG A 120 -9.52 -7.34 -9.83
C ARG A 120 -8.85 -8.69 -9.52
N ALA A 121 -8.07 -8.77 -8.45
CA ALA A 121 -7.21 -9.93 -8.15
C ALA A 121 -7.85 -10.95 -7.20
N VAL A 122 -8.61 -10.51 -6.20
CA VAL A 122 -9.10 -11.38 -5.11
C VAL A 122 -10.55 -11.81 -5.37
N SER A 123 -11.51 -10.95 -5.05
CA SER A 123 -12.93 -11.20 -5.31
C SER A 123 -13.74 -9.91 -5.16
N LEU A 124 -14.90 -9.88 -5.81
CA LEU A 124 -15.83 -8.76 -5.67
C LEU A 124 -16.35 -8.65 -4.23
N SER A 125 -16.68 -9.78 -3.59
CA SER A 125 -17.21 -9.81 -2.23
C SER A 125 -16.23 -9.21 -1.22
N PHE A 126 -14.95 -9.56 -1.30
CA PHE A 126 -13.93 -9.00 -0.42
C PHE A 126 -13.78 -7.48 -0.62
N SER A 127 -13.71 -7.02 -1.88
CA SER A 127 -13.60 -5.60 -2.19
C SER A 127 -14.80 -4.79 -1.68
N ILE A 128 -16.03 -5.32 -1.79
CA ILE A 128 -17.23 -4.66 -1.26
C ILE A 128 -17.13 -4.49 0.26
N VAL A 129 -16.80 -5.54 1.00
CA VAL A 129 -16.72 -5.49 2.47
C VAL A 129 -15.67 -4.46 2.92
N VAL A 130 -14.49 -4.47 2.30
CA VAL A 130 -13.42 -3.51 2.62
C VAL A 130 -13.84 -2.08 2.29
N THR A 131 -14.52 -1.87 1.15
CA THR A 131 -15.01 -0.55 0.75
C THR A 131 -16.06 -0.03 1.72
N VAL A 132 -17.00 -0.88 2.16
CA VAL A 132 -18.02 -0.51 3.15
C VAL A 132 -17.38 -0.18 4.50
N ALA A 133 -16.41 -0.98 4.95
CA ALA A 133 -15.66 -0.71 6.17
C ALA A 133 -14.85 0.60 6.09
N PHE A 134 -14.29 0.91 4.92
CA PHE A 134 -13.58 2.17 4.71
C PHE A 134 -14.54 3.37 4.71
N LEU A 135 -15.69 3.27 4.03
CA LEU A 135 -16.73 4.30 4.04
C LEU A 135 -17.32 4.53 5.43
N TYR A 136 -17.37 3.49 6.26
CA TYR A 136 -17.81 3.60 7.65
C TYR A 136 -16.98 4.62 8.44
N ILE A 137 -15.68 4.77 8.16
CA ILE A 137 -14.82 5.78 8.82
C ILE A 137 -15.39 7.20 8.65
N PHE A 138 -15.98 7.51 7.49
CA PHE A 138 -16.56 8.82 7.18
C PHE A 138 -18.00 8.97 7.69
N ILE A 139 -18.75 7.88 7.77
CA ILE A 139 -20.17 7.88 8.17
C ILE A 139 -20.31 7.81 9.70
N ALA A 140 -19.41 7.10 10.38
CA ALA A 140 -19.47 6.84 11.81
C ALA A 140 -19.59 8.09 12.70
N PRO A 141 -18.96 9.25 12.39
CA PRO A 141 -19.16 10.48 13.19
C PRO A 141 -20.60 11.00 13.21
N TYR A 142 -21.40 10.66 12.18
CA TYR A 142 -22.78 11.11 12.03
C TYR A 142 -23.80 10.12 12.62
N LEU A 143 -23.37 8.93 13.03
CA LEU A 143 -24.26 7.90 13.59
C LEU A 143 -24.46 8.10 15.10
N PRO A 144 -25.71 8.01 15.60
CA PRO A 144 -25.99 8.11 17.04
C PRO A 144 -25.69 6.80 17.78
N GLY A 145 -25.33 6.90 19.07
CA GLY A 145 -25.17 5.76 19.97
C GLY A 145 -23.79 5.10 19.89
N ALA A 146 -23.74 3.78 20.13
CA ALA A 146 -22.48 3.02 20.21
C ALA A 146 -21.70 2.91 18.89
N PHE A 147 -22.31 3.29 17.77
CA PHE A 147 -21.67 3.33 16.44
C PHE A 147 -20.99 4.68 16.15
N ASN A 148 -21.00 5.62 17.09
CA ASN A 148 -20.34 6.91 16.93
C ASN A 148 -18.81 6.74 17.04
N SER A 149 -18.08 7.34 16.10
CA SER A 149 -16.62 7.44 16.18
C SER A 149 -16.16 8.90 16.11
N ARG A 150 -14.96 9.18 16.63
CA ARG A 150 -14.36 10.50 16.55
C ARG A 150 -14.15 10.88 15.09
N ASN A 151 -14.53 12.11 14.72
CA ASN A 151 -14.26 12.63 13.38
C ASN A 151 -12.73 12.69 13.15
N LEU A 152 -12.25 11.91 12.17
CA LEU A 152 -10.87 11.91 11.74
C LEU A 152 -10.76 12.78 10.48
N GLY A 153 -9.89 13.79 10.52
CA GLY A 153 -9.56 14.56 9.32
C GLY A 153 -8.95 13.65 8.24
N ILE A 154 -9.13 14.03 6.97
CA ILE A 154 -8.63 13.25 5.82
C ILE A 154 -7.12 13.02 5.93
N GLU A 155 -6.37 14.04 6.36
CA GLU A 155 -4.94 13.95 6.62
C GLU A 155 -4.61 12.86 7.64
N ARG A 156 -5.39 12.76 8.73
CA ARG A 156 -5.19 11.75 9.77
C ARG A 156 -5.51 10.34 9.26
N ILE A 157 -6.54 10.19 8.43
CA ILE A 157 -6.87 8.90 7.81
C ILE A 157 -5.71 8.45 6.92
N ILE A 158 -5.16 9.36 6.12
CA ILE A 158 -4.03 9.05 5.23
C ILE A 158 -2.75 8.78 6.03
N GLU A 159 -2.52 9.52 7.11
CA GLU A 159 -1.40 9.26 8.02
C GLU A 159 -1.47 7.84 8.56
N ILE A 160 -2.64 7.39 9.07
CA ILE A 160 -2.82 6.04 9.61
C ILE A 160 -2.70 4.98 8.51
N MET A 161 -3.26 5.21 7.32
CA MET A 161 -3.33 4.20 6.25
C MET A 161 -2.05 4.08 5.43
N TYR A 162 -1.28 5.16 5.25
CA TYR A 162 -0.15 5.21 4.32
C TYR A 162 1.19 5.46 5.02
N LEU A 163 1.23 6.29 6.06
CA LEU A 163 2.47 6.78 6.67
C LEU A 163 2.77 6.18 8.05
N SER A 164 1.78 5.59 8.71
CA SER A 164 1.91 5.05 10.07
C SER A 164 3.01 4.00 10.17
N SER A 165 3.67 3.97 11.32
CA SER A 165 4.70 2.98 11.64
C SER A 165 4.09 1.74 12.25
N HIS A 166 2.88 1.82 12.82
CA HIS A 166 2.24 0.71 13.53
C HIS A 166 1.23 -0.02 12.65
N ASP A 167 0.43 0.76 11.91
CA ASP A 167 -0.72 0.27 11.17
C ASP A 167 -0.67 0.69 9.69
N GLY A 168 -1.66 0.22 8.92
CA GLY A 168 -1.87 0.64 7.53
C GLY A 168 -1.20 -0.25 6.48
N ILE A 169 -0.98 0.32 5.30
CA ILE A 169 -0.50 -0.40 4.10
C ILE A 169 1.02 -0.63 4.17
N TYR A 170 1.77 0.32 4.75
CA TYR A 170 3.23 0.22 4.93
C TYR A 170 3.63 0.35 6.40
N PRO A 171 3.26 -0.59 7.29
CA PRO A 171 3.69 -0.50 8.67
C PRO A 171 5.22 -0.63 8.74
N GLY A 172 5.83 0.23 9.55
CA GLY A 172 7.26 0.23 9.86
C GLY A 172 7.58 -0.52 11.15
N PHE A 173 8.78 -0.30 11.69
CA PHE A 173 9.04 -0.66 13.08
C PHE A 173 8.57 0.49 13.98
N PRO A 174 7.86 0.21 15.08
CA PRO A 174 7.71 1.21 16.12
C PRO A 174 9.12 1.56 16.65
N PRO A 175 9.44 2.84 16.87
CA PRO A 175 10.68 3.20 17.53
C PRO A 175 10.72 2.49 18.88
N THR A 176 11.71 1.64 19.09
CA THR A 176 11.91 1.01 20.40
C THR A 176 12.23 2.12 21.40
N HIS A 177 11.83 1.97 22.68
CA HIS A 177 12.07 2.95 23.76
C HIS A 177 13.53 3.45 23.88
N ASN A 178 14.47 2.81 23.19
CA ASN A 178 15.90 3.12 23.21
C ASN A 178 16.33 4.19 22.20
N GLU A 179 15.49 4.55 21.22
CA GLU A 179 15.86 5.55 20.21
C GLU A 179 15.30 6.95 20.49
N VAL A 180 14.33 7.06 21.42
CA VAL A 180 13.76 8.35 21.85
C VAL A 180 14.36 8.83 23.18
N GLY A 181 15.25 8.06 23.80
CA GLY A 181 15.85 8.42 25.08
C GLY A 181 17.20 7.76 25.29
N GLY A 182 18.27 8.54 25.18
CA GLY A 182 19.54 8.28 25.85
C GLY A 182 19.41 8.39 27.38
N VAL A 183 18.41 7.73 27.95
CA VAL A 183 18.19 7.62 29.40
C VAL A 183 17.84 6.17 29.65
N THR A 184 18.87 5.37 29.90
CA THR A 184 18.71 4.05 30.51
C THR A 184 17.94 4.23 31.82
N PRO A 185 16.84 3.52 32.08
CA PRO A 185 16.26 3.49 33.41
C PRO A 185 17.23 2.73 34.31
N ASN A 186 17.94 3.46 35.16
CA ASN A 186 18.60 2.90 36.34
C ASN A 186 17.49 2.36 37.25
N PHE A 187 17.27 1.06 37.19
CA PHE A 187 16.51 0.38 38.23
C PHE A 187 17.43 0.19 39.46
N PRO A 188 16.96 0.51 40.67
CA PRO A 188 17.69 0.26 41.92
C PRO A 188 17.80 -1.23 42.24
#